data_AF-A0A2S9FMC9-F1
#
_entry.id   AF-A0A2S9FMC9-F1
#
_cell.length_a   1.000
_cell.length_b   1.000
_cell.length_c   1.000
_cell.angle_alpha   90.00
_cell.angle_beta   90.00
_cell.angle_gamma   90.00
#
_symmetry.space_group_name_H-M   'P 1'
#
loop_
_entity.id
_entity.type
_entity.pdbx_description
1 polymer ?
#
loop_
_entity_poly.entity_id
_entity_poly.type
_entity_poly.pdbx_seq_one_letter_code
_entity_poly.pdbx_strand_id
1 'polypeptide(L)'
;DLMLDTVYGQMPRADLTGMPWREKVSTIAAENRALLDAHPWVVQLATTRPPLGPGMAAKYDHELSAFDGLGLSDLDMDSALTYVLGFVTSVARIAIDARNAQADSGMSDHAWWERAGPLLAKVFDADRFPLAARVGAAAGQT
;
A
#
# COMPACT_ATOMS: atom_id res chain seq x y z
N ASP A 1 -1.08 5.03 -20.61
CA ASP A 1 -0.25 6.24 -20.47
C ASP A 1 1.21 5.84 -20.61
N LEU A 2 1.97 6.52 -21.47
CA LEU A 2 3.40 6.28 -21.71
C LEU A 2 4.25 6.63 -20.48
N MET A 3 3.82 7.60 -19.66
CA MET A 3 4.53 7.99 -18.44
C MET A 3 4.52 6.86 -17.41
N LEU A 4 3.34 6.23 -17.22
CA LEU A 4 3.20 5.11 -16.29
C LEU A 4 4.00 3.89 -16.74
N ASP A 5 3.95 3.56 -18.03
CA ASP A 5 4.74 2.44 -18.57
C ASP A 5 6.25 2.66 -18.40
N THR A 6 6.72 3.90 -18.63
CA THR A 6 8.14 4.27 -18.43
C THR A 6 8.57 4.07 -16.96
N VAL A 7 7.73 4.51 -16.01
CA VAL A 7 7.98 4.36 -14.58
C VAL A 7 8.06 2.89 -14.18
N TYR A 8 7.14 2.05 -14.69
CA TYR A 8 7.20 0.59 -14.47
C TYR A 8 8.42 -0.07 -15.12
N GLY A 9 8.84 0.42 -16.29
CA GLY A 9 10.06 -0.05 -16.95
C GLY A 9 11.33 0.22 -16.15
N GLN A 10 11.38 1.36 -15.46
CA GLN A 10 12.53 1.82 -14.66
C GLN A 10 12.53 1.33 -13.21
N MET A 11 11.45 0.65 -12.78
CA MET A 11 11.34 0.09 -11.44
C MET A 11 12.51 -0.88 -11.19
N PRO A 12 13.32 -0.65 -10.13
CA PRO A 12 14.33 -1.62 -9.70
C PRO A 12 13.67 -2.96 -9.36
N ARG A 13 14.33 -4.06 -9.73
CA ARG A 13 13.86 -5.43 -9.49
C ARG A 13 14.95 -6.21 -8.76
N ALA A 14 14.67 -6.65 -7.55
CA ALA A 14 15.54 -7.52 -6.78
C ALA A 14 15.59 -8.91 -7.40
N ASP A 15 16.72 -9.59 -7.28
CA ASP A 15 16.78 -11.02 -7.59
C ASP A 15 16.06 -11.80 -6.48
N LEU A 16 14.97 -12.47 -6.84
CA LEU A 16 14.16 -13.28 -5.92
C LEU A 16 14.66 -14.72 -5.78
N THR A 17 15.73 -15.10 -6.49
CA THR A 17 16.23 -16.46 -6.54
C THR A 17 16.66 -16.95 -5.15
N GLY A 18 16.22 -18.16 -4.78
CA GLY A 18 16.58 -18.79 -3.50
C GLY A 18 15.88 -18.22 -2.26
N MET A 19 15.11 -17.14 -2.37
CA MET A 19 14.36 -16.58 -1.25
C MET A 19 13.17 -17.45 -0.86
N PRO A 20 12.84 -17.56 0.45
CA PRO A 20 11.56 -18.09 0.90
C PRO A 20 10.39 -17.28 0.31
N TRP A 21 9.27 -17.95 0.02
CA TRP A 21 8.13 -17.31 -0.65
C TRP A 21 7.60 -16.06 0.06
N ARG A 22 7.58 -16.05 1.40
CA ARG A 22 7.13 -14.89 2.20
C ARG A 22 8.04 -13.69 1.98
N GLU A 23 9.34 -13.94 1.85
CA GLU A 23 10.33 -12.90 1.60
C GLU A 23 10.16 -12.35 0.17
N LYS A 24 9.99 -13.22 -0.84
CA LYS A 24 9.69 -12.79 -2.21
C LYS A 24 8.48 -11.85 -2.27
N VAL A 25 7.35 -12.25 -1.69
CA VAL A 25 6.12 -11.44 -1.68
C VAL A 25 6.32 -10.12 -0.92
N SER A 26 7.05 -10.15 0.20
CA SER A 26 7.36 -8.94 0.97
C SER A 26 8.27 -7.98 0.20
N THR A 27 9.23 -8.50 -0.58
CA THR A 27 10.08 -7.73 -1.48
C THR A 27 9.26 -7.07 -2.57
N ILE A 28 8.38 -7.80 -3.26
CA ILE A 28 7.45 -7.21 -4.25
C ILE A 28 6.60 -6.09 -3.64
N ALA A 29 6.07 -6.30 -2.43
CA ALA A 29 5.29 -5.27 -1.74
C ALA A 29 6.12 -4.03 -1.41
N ALA A 30 7.38 -4.20 -0.97
CA ALA A 30 8.29 -3.11 -0.66
C ALA A 30 8.72 -2.33 -1.91
N GLU A 31 9.02 -3.01 -3.01
CA GLU A 31 9.37 -2.38 -4.29
C GLU A 31 8.21 -1.53 -4.82
N ASN A 32 6.98 -2.06 -4.78
CA ASN A 32 5.79 -1.31 -5.19
C ASN A 32 5.53 -0.12 -4.27
N ARG A 33 5.70 -0.28 -2.95
CA ARG A 33 5.58 0.85 -2.02
C ARG A 33 6.60 1.94 -2.35
N ALA A 34 7.86 1.58 -2.58
CA ALA A 34 8.91 2.53 -2.96
C ALA A 34 8.59 3.26 -4.27
N LEU A 35 8.03 2.55 -5.26
CA LEU A 35 7.54 3.14 -6.51
C LEU A 35 6.45 4.19 -6.25
N LEU A 36 5.45 3.87 -5.42
CA LEU A 36 4.35 4.78 -5.11
C LEU A 36 4.81 5.98 -4.27
N ASP A 37 5.78 5.79 -3.37
CA ASP A 37 6.39 6.89 -2.62
C ASP A 37 7.21 7.82 -3.52
N ALA A 38 7.95 7.28 -4.51
CA ALA A 38 8.70 8.06 -5.49
C ALA A 38 7.80 8.74 -6.53
N HIS A 39 6.65 8.14 -6.85
CA HIS A 39 5.70 8.62 -7.85
C HIS A 39 4.25 8.68 -7.31
N PRO A 40 3.93 9.58 -6.35
CA PRO A 40 2.62 9.61 -5.67
C PRO A 40 1.42 9.79 -6.61
N TRP A 41 1.61 10.40 -7.78
CA TRP A 41 0.57 10.58 -8.79
C TRP A 41 0.05 9.24 -9.35
N VAL A 42 0.85 8.17 -9.27
CA VAL A 42 0.45 6.82 -9.74
C VAL A 42 -0.72 6.30 -8.92
N VAL A 43 -0.74 6.55 -7.61
CA VAL A 43 -1.82 6.10 -6.70
C VAL A 43 -3.18 6.66 -7.12
N GLN A 44 -3.22 7.82 -7.78
CA GLN A 44 -4.45 8.50 -8.16
C GLN A 44 -5.03 8.02 -9.50
N LEU A 45 -4.28 7.23 -10.27
CA LEU A 45 -4.74 6.73 -11.56
C LEU A 45 -5.72 5.58 -11.37
N ALA A 46 -6.89 5.65 -12.03
CA ALA A 46 -7.82 4.54 -12.11
C ALA A 46 -7.21 3.43 -12.98
N THR A 47 -6.78 2.32 -12.35
CA THR A 47 -6.07 1.22 -13.00
C THR A 47 -6.98 0.23 -13.75
N THR A 48 -8.22 0.61 -14.07
CA THR A 48 -9.16 -0.28 -14.78
C THR A 48 -8.70 -0.63 -16.20
N ARG A 49 -7.77 0.13 -16.76
CA ARG A 49 -7.13 -0.12 -18.07
C ARG A 49 -5.66 0.31 -18.02
N PRO A 50 -4.75 -0.51 -17.47
CA PRO A 50 -3.34 -0.16 -17.40
C PRO A 50 -2.75 -0.02 -18.82
N PRO A 51 -1.66 0.74 -18.99
CA PRO A 51 -0.92 0.72 -20.25
C PRO A 51 -0.45 -0.70 -20.52
N LEU A 52 -0.79 -1.23 -21.70
CA LEU A 52 -0.30 -2.53 -22.18
C LEU A 52 1.04 -2.35 -22.90
N GLY A 53 2.01 -1.74 -22.20
CA GLY A 53 3.36 -1.49 -22.69
C GLY A 53 4.39 -2.45 -22.10
N PRO A 54 5.63 -2.41 -22.60
CA PRO A 54 6.70 -3.31 -22.16
C PRO A 54 7.07 -3.12 -20.68
N GLY A 55 7.01 -1.90 -20.14
CA GLY A 55 7.31 -1.66 -18.73
C GLY A 55 6.30 -2.34 -17.80
N MET A 56 5.02 -2.24 -18.16
CA MET A 56 3.96 -2.97 -17.46
C MET A 56 4.16 -4.49 -17.56
N ALA A 57 4.35 -5.03 -18.77
CA ALA A 57 4.57 -6.48 -18.95
C ALA A 57 5.76 -7.00 -18.11
N ALA A 58 6.89 -6.29 -18.12
CA ALA A 58 8.08 -6.65 -17.34
C ALA A 58 7.89 -6.51 -15.82
N LYS A 59 7.04 -5.58 -15.36
CA LYS A 59 6.65 -5.48 -13.95
C LYS A 59 5.78 -6.67 -13.56
N TYR A 60 4.75 -6.99 -14.34
CA TYR A 60 3.84 -8.11 -14.05
C TYR A 60 4.56 -9.45 -13.96
N ASP A 61 5.43 -9.74 -14.93
CA ASP A 61 6.20 -10.99 -14.98
C ASP A 61 7.09 -11.17 -13.74
N HIS A 62 7.83 -10.11 -13.37
CA HIS A 62 8.64 -10.08 -12.15
C HIS A 62 7.81 -10.30 -10.88
N GLU A 63 6.65 -9.67 -10.80
CA GLU A 63 5.77 -9.76 -9.63
C GLU A 63 5.13 -11.14 -9.47
N LEU A 64 4.71 -11.75 -10.57
CA LEU A 64 4.19 -13.13 -10.57
C LEU A 64 5.27 -14.15 -10.16
N SER A 65 6.54 -13.90 -10.50
CA SER A 65 7.66 -14.80 -10.14
C SER A 65 7.82 -15.01 -8.62
N ALA A 66 7.28 -14.10 -7.80
CA ALA A 66 7.25 -14.26 -6.33
C ALA A 66 6.35 -15.42 -5.88
N PHE A 67 5.37 -15.80 -6.70
CA PHE A 67 4.38 -16.83 -6.42
C PHE A 67 4.59 -18.11 -7.24
N ASP A 68 5.50 -18.09 -8.21
CA ASP A 68 5.83 -19.25 -9.02
C ASP A 68 6.44 -20.38 -8.16
N GLY A 69 6.08 -21.63 -8.50
CA GLY A 69 6.50 -22.83 -7.79
C GLY A 69 5.80 -23.08 -6.44
N LEU A 70 4.78 -22.30 -6.06
CA LEU A 70 4.03 -22.49 -4.81
C LEU A 70 2.86 -23.49 -4.92
N GLY A 71 2.62 -24.06 -6.10
CA GLY A 71 1.49 -24.97 -6.35
C GLY A 71 0.13 -24.26 -6.50
N LEU A 72 0.14 -22.94 -6.72
CA LEU A 72 -1.05 -22.15 -7.04
C LEU A 72 -1.47 -22.36 -8.50
N SER A 73 -2.76 -22.25 -8.78
CA SER A 73 -3.22 -22.07 -10.16
C SER A 73 -2.85 -20.67 -10.68
N ASP A 74 -2.80 -20.49 -12.00
CA ASP A 74 -2.52 -19.18 -12.60
C ASP A 74 -3.51 -18.10 -12.14
N LEU A 75 -4.78 -18.48 -11.92
CA LEU A 75 -5.82 -17.56 -11.42
C LEU A 75 -5.61 -17.20 -9.95
N ASP A 76 -5.19 -18.16 -9.12
CA ASP A 76 -4.86 -17.89 -7.73
C ASP A 76 -3.62 -17.01 -7.61
N MET A 77 -2.65 -17.18 -8.52
CA MET A 77 -1.44 -16.36 -8.59
C MET A 77 -1.79 -14.89 -8.90
N ASP A 78 -2.59 -14.66 -9.94
CA ASP A 78 -3.06 -13.31 -10.32
C ASP A 78 -3.90 -12.68 -9.20
N SER A 79 -4.79 -13.46 -8.57
CA SER A 79 -5.60 -13.01 -7.45
C SER A 79 -4.75 -12.62 -6.24
N ALA A 80 -3.76 -13.45 -5.88
CA ALA A 80 -2.84 -13.19 -4.77
C ALA A 80 -2.03 -11.91 -5.01
N LEU A 81 -1.49 -11.74 -6.22
CA LEU A 81 -0.79 -10.52 -6.61
C LEU A 81 -1.72 -9.29 -6.52
N THR A 82 -2.94 -9.40 -7.04
CA THR A 82 -3.95 -8.35 -6.95
C THR A 82 -4.22 -7.92 -5.51
N TYR A 83 -4.36 -8.86 -4.57
CA TYR A 83 -4.56 -8.54 -3.15
C TYR A 83 -3.35 -7.85 -2.53
N VAL A 84 -2.13 -8.30 -2.83
CA VAL A 84 -0.90 -7.68 -2.33
C VAL A 84 -0.77 -6.23 -2.85
N LEU A 85 -0.94 -6.02 -4.16
CA LEU A 85 -0.84 -4.68 -4.75
C LEU A 85 -1.97 -3.76 -4.28
N GLY A 86 -3.17 -4.30 -4.08
CA GLY A 86 -4.30 -3.57 -3.49
C GLY A 86 -3.99 -3.08 -2.07
N PHE A 87 -3.43 -3.95 -1.23
CA PHE A 87 -2.99 -3.58 0.12
C PHE A 87 -1.91 -2.50 0.09
N VAL A 88 -0.86 -2.68 -0.72
CA VAL A 88 0.24 -1.70 -0.87
C VAL A 88 -0.29 -0.34 -1.32
N THR A 89 -1.19 -0.33 -2.31
CA THR A 89 -1.81 0.90 -2.83
C THR A 89 -2.64 1.61 -1.75
N SER A 90 -3.42 0.85 -0.96
CA SER A 90 -4.21 1.41 0.13
C SER A 90 -3.34 2.05 1.20
N VAL A 91 -2.29 1.37 1.65
CA VAL A 91 -1.34 1.90 2.65
C VAL A 91 -0.59 3.11 2.11
N ALA A 92 -0.14 3.08 0.85
CA ALA A 92 0.53 4.22 0.22
C ALA A 92 -0.39 5.45 0.13
N ARG A 93 -1.68 5.25 -0.22
CA ARG A 93 -2.65 6.34 -0.26
C ARG A 93 -2.84 6.99 1.12
N ILE A 94 -3.01 6.18 2.18
CA ILE A 94 -3.11 6.69 3.55
C ILE A 94 -1.87 7.53 3.92
N ALA A 95 -0.68 7.05 3.59
CA ALA A 95 0.56 7.76 3.87
C ALA A 95 0.68 9.09 3.08
N ILE A 96 0.25 9.11 1.81
CA ILE A 96 0.22 10.32 0.99
C ILE A 96 -0.79 11.33 1.57
N ASP A 97 -1.99 10.87 1.93
CA ASP A 97 -3.06 11.71 2.49
C ASP A 97 -2.62 12.33 3.82
N ALA A 98 -1.94 11.55 4.69
CA ALA A 98 -1.37 12.06 5.94
C ALA A 98 -0.30 13.14 5.70
N ARG A 99 0.60 12.94 4.72
CA ARG A 99 1.61 13.95 4.35
C ARG A 99 0.96 15.23 3.81
N ASN A 100 -0.08 15.11 2.99
CA ASN A 100 -0.82 16.25 2.45
C ASN A 100 -1.54 17.01 3.58
N ALA A 101 -2.23 16.30 4.48
CA ALA A 101 -2.90 16.91 5.63
C ALA A 101 -1.91 17.67 6.53
N GLN A 102 -0.71 17.11 6.74
CA GLN A 102 0.35 17.80 7.49
C GLN A 102 0.86 19.04 6.75
N ALA A 103 1.06 18.96 5.43
CA ALA A 103 1.50 20.10 4.62
C ALA A 103 0.48 21.25 4.63
N ASP A 104 -0.82 20.92 4.53
CA ASP A 104 -1.91 21.90 4.47
C ASP A 104 -2.19 22.54 5.84
N SER A 105 -2.13 21.76 6.92
CA SER A 105 -2.43 22.23 8.28
C SER A 105 -1.22 22.75 9.06
N GLY A 106 0.00 22.40 8.63
CA GLY A 106 1.23 22.61 9.39
C GLY A 106 1.35 21.73 10.65
N MET A 107 0.49 20.73 10.82
CA MET A 107 0.38 19.92 12.03
C MET A 107 0.69 18.46 11.72
N SER A 108 1.57 17.83 12.51
CA SER A 108 1.79 16.38 12.40
C SER A 108 0.56 15.60 12.85
N ASP A 109 0.43 14.35 12.39
CA ASP A 109 -0.68 13.47 12.79
C ASP A 109 -0.74 13.27 14.32
N HIS A 110 0.42 13.14 14.96
CA HIS A 110 0.51 13.09 16.43
C HIS A 110 -0.02 14.37 17.09
N ALA A 111 0.39 15.55 16.61
CA ALA A 111 -0.10 16.82 17.16
C ALA A 111 -1.60 17.01 16.91
N TRP A 112 -2.11 16.48 15.80
CA TRP A 112 -3.53 16.45 15.51
C TRP A 112 -4.28 15.56 16.51
N TRP A 113 -3.79 14.36 16.78
CA TRP A 113 -4.38 13.43 17.77
C TRP A 113 -4.35 13.98 19.20
N GLU A 114 -3.26 14.62 19.62
CA GLU A 114 -3.17 15.30 20.93
C GLU A 114 -4.28 16.35 21.12
N ARG A 115 -4.67 17.03 20.03
CA ARG A 115 -5.76 18.01 20.05
C ARG A 115 -7.14 17.35 19.91
N ALA A 116 -7.27 16.35 19.05
CA ALA A 116 -8.57 15.75 18.69
C ALA A 116 -9.06 14.71 19.71
N GLY A 117 -8.15 13.93 20.31
CA GLY A 117 -8.46 12.87 21.26
C GLY A 117 -9.32 13.33 22.45
N PRO A 118 -8.97 14.44 23.14
CA PRO A 118 -9.79 14.98 24.22
C PRO A 118 -11.18 15.45 23.79
N LEU A 119 -11.34 15.88 22.53
CA LEU A 119 -12.64 16.26 21.98
C LEU A 119 -13.49 15.03 21.64
N LEU A 120 -12.86 14.00 21.05
CA LEU A 120 -13.50 12.72 20.78
C LEU A 120 -14.03 12.08 22.07
N ALA A 121 -13.22 12.08 23.15
CA ALA A 121 -13.63 11.53 24.44
C ALA A 121 -14.87 12.20 25.06
N LYS A 122 -15.17 13.45 24.70
CA LYS A 122 -16.38 14.16 25.20
C LYS A 122 -17.67 13.72 24.50
N VAL A 123 -17.56 13.18 23.29
CA VAL A 123 -18.71 12.83 22.43
C VAL A 123 -18.84 11.33 22.21
N PHE A 124 -17.80 10.56 22.50
CA PHE A 124 -17.76 9.12 22.30
C PHE A 124 -18.36 8.39 23.51
N ASP A 125 -19.40 7.60 23.26
CA ASP A 125 -20.07 6.76 24.24
C ASP A 125 -19.45 5.36 24.24
N ALA A 126 -18.59 5.09 25.23
CA ALA A 126 -17.88 3.82 25.33
C ALA A 126 -18.81 2.65 25.73
N ASP A 127 -19.90 2.93 26.45
CA ASP A 127 -20.89 1.91 26.83
C ASP A 127 -21.71 1.48 25.62
N ARG A 128 -22.00 2.43 24.72
CA ARG A 128 -22.66 2.16 23.43
C ARG A 128 -21.72 1.49 22.42
N PHE A 129 -20.43 1.78 22.43
CA PHE A 129 -19.44 1.27 21.46
C PHE A 129 -18.22 0.59 22.10
N PRO A 130 -18.42 -0.49 22.87
CA PRO A 130 -17.36 -1.08 23.70
C PRO A 130 -16.21 -1.69 22.89
N LEU A 131 -16.49 -2.26 21.71
CA LEU A 131 -15.44 -2.80 20.83
C LEU A 131 -14.53 -1.70 20.27
N ALA A 132 -15.12 -0.59 19.81
CA ALA A 132 -14.38 0.54 19.28
C ALA A 132 -13.55 1.23 20.37
N ALA A 133 -14.10 1.34 21.59
CA ALA A 133 -13.36 1.83 22.75
C ALA A 133 -12.09 1.01 23.01
N ARG A 134 -12.22 -0.33 23.07
CA ARG A 134 -11.11 -1.24 23.34
C ARG A 134 -10.05 -1.21 22.24
N VAL A 135 -10.46 -1.27 20.97
CA VAL A 135 -9.53 -1.28 19.83
C VAL A 135 -8.86 0.08 19.66
N GLY A 136 -9.61 1.18 19.75
CA GLY A 136 -9.06 2.54 19.64
C GLY A 136 -8.05 2.85 20.73
N ALA A 137 -8.32 2.45 21.98
CA ALA A 137 -7.38 2.62 23.08
C ALA A 137 -6.07 1.85 22.85
N ALA A 138 -6.12 0.63 22.29
CA ALA A 138 -4.93 -0.14 21.96
C ALA A 138 -4.16 0.47 20.78
N ALA A 139 -4.87 0.92 19.74
CA ALA A 139 -4.27 1.54 18.55
C ALA A 139 -3.59 2.88 18.85
N GLY A 140 -4.08 3.65 19.83
CA GLY A 140 -3.46 4.92 20.24
C GLY A 140 -2.19 4.76 21.10
N GLN A 141 -1.80 3.54 21.50
CA GLN A 141 -0.60 3.29 22.31
C GLN A 141 0.64 2.94 21.48
N THR A 142 0.47 2.68 20.17
CA THR A 142 1.55 2.39 19.22
C THR A 142 1.99 3.64 18.48
#